data_AF-A0AAW1PCN9-F1
#
_entry.id   AF-A0AAW1PCN9-F1
#
_cell.length_a   1.000
_cell.length_b   1.000
_cell.length_c   1.000
_cell.angle_alpha   90.00
_cell.angle_beta   90.00
_cell.angle_gamma   90.00
#
_symmetry.space_group_name_H-M   'P 1'
#
loop_
_entity.id
_entity.type
_entity.pdbx_description
1 polymer ?
#
loop_
_entity_poly.entity_id
_entity_poly.type
_entity_poly.pdbx_seq_one_letter_code
_entity_poly.pdbx_strand_id
1 'polypeptide(L)'
;MAEPRLTYLSWCPNPTGFLLASGPAPPGTVLDARSAIVGRDTACAPVGLGLHSRFSNALWATSTSHPAQAVRLAGMVLISIILVTRSYRLFLRWDARTVLLLASLCPLLPWMALPLAIFGLAFLAWQLRQQPEINAGHRSGAGGFKGPHCENTLEALADLIERDNGAEGPLAHLHYVEFDIHETADNKLVVLHDLGSVWHASKDAQINAAVGNDLQKQGVNIAKATAKDVTAAQLQTIHVGGRKGVRVPTLSQYLRCCQQLGLRRSIAVEIKSIWSDSGRAKFVELLRDYKLQHCLALEAACPERKYGPFGWVAAISFPFFFAPSFGEFGSAMWKEWGLRFRHAGIPARCCVLHSLDLLRGL
;
A
#
# COMPACT_ATOMS: atom_id res chain seq x y z
N MET A 1 0.10 -25.07 44.01
CA MET A 1 -0.30 -24.92 42.60
C MET A 1 0.83 -24.18 41.91
N ALA A 2 1.56 -24.85 41.03
CA ALA A 2 2.80 -24.35 40.45
C ALA A 2 2.51 -23.68 39.08
N GLU A 3 3.13 -22.52 38.85
CA GLU A 3 3.05 -21.77 37.59
C GLU A 3 3.76 -22.51 36.45
N PRO A 4 3.24 -22.46 35.21
CA PRO A 4 3.91 -23.04 34.06
C PRO A 4 5.09 -22.16 33.62
N ARG A 5 6.31 -22.72 33.66
CA ARG A 5 7.50 -22.12 33.03
C ARG A 5 7.41 -22.26 31.51
N LEU A 6 7.37 -21.14 30.80
CA LEU A 6 7.51 -21.08 29.35
C LEU A 6 8.99 -21.21 28.96
N THR A 7 9.33 -22.29 28.25
CA THR A 7 10.64 -22.49 27.62
C THR A 7 10.62 -21.85 26.22
N TYR A 8 11.45 -20.84 26.00
CA TYR A 8 11.70 -20.28 24.67
C TYR A 8 12.73 -21.13 23.93
N LEU A 9 12.38 -21.63 22.75
CA LEU A 9 13.32 -22.23 21.80
C LEU A 9 13.72 -21.16 20.77
N SER A 10 14.97 -20.69 20.83
CA SER A 10 15.56 -19.88 19.76
C SER A 10 16.12 -20.81 18.67
N TRP A 11 15.77 -20.53 17.42
CA TRP A 11 16.28 -21.22 16.24
C TRP A 11 17.35 -20.35 15.57
N CYS A 12 18.60 -20.81 15.60
CA CYS A 12 19.66 -20.30 14.73
C CYS A 12 20.07 -21.42 13.76
N PRO A 13 20.02 -21.21 12.44
CA PRO A 13 20.52 -22.20 11.50
C PRO A 13 22.06 -22.12 11.45
N ASN A 14 22.74 -23.23 11.76
CA ASN A 14 24.17 -23.39 11.49
C ASN A 14 24.37 -24.59 10.53
N PRO A 15 25.06 -24.42 9.39
CA PRO A 15 25.20 -25.48 8.40
C PRO A 15 26.47 -26.27 8.71
N THR A 16 26.42 -27.20 9.66
CA THR A 16 27.35 -28.36 9.73
C THR A 16 27.00 -29.23 10.94
N GLY A 17 26.48 -30.43 10.68
CA GLY A 17 26.58 -31.61 11.57
C GLY A 17 25.69 -31.66 12.81
N PHE A 18 24.84 -32.69 12.87
CA PHE A 18 24.12 -33.09 14.10
C PHE A 18 25.04 -33.84 15.06
N LEU A 19 25.06 -33.43 16.33
CA LEU A 19 25.45 -34.25 17.47
C LEU A 19 24.55 -33.87 18.66
N LEU A 20 23.66 -34.78 19.03
CA LEU A 20 22.85 -34.70 20.25
C LEU A 20 23.71 -35.15 21.43
N ALA A 21 24.06 -34.22 22.31
CA ALA A 21 24.54 -34.52 23.65
C ALA A 21 23.61 -33.82 24.64
N SER A 22 22.91 -34.59 25.47
CA SER A 22 22.12 -34.11 26.59
C SER A 22 22.96 -34.22 27.86
N GLY A 23 23.17 -33.09 28.54
CA GLY A 23 23.83 -33.02 29.84
C GLY A 23 23.27 -31.84 30.65
N PRO A 24 23.14 -31.96 31.98
CA PRO A 24 22.54 -30.91 32.81
C PRO A 24 23.50 -29.72 32.98
N ALA A 25 22.95 -28.50 32.95
CA ALA A 25 23.70 -27.27 33.15
C ALA A 25 24.18 -27.12 34.60
N PRO A 26 25.42 -26.66 34.85
CA PRO A 26 25.91 -26.37 36.19
C PRO A 26 25.30 -25.06 36.73
N PRO A 27 25.07 -24.94 38.05
CA PRO A 27 24.51 -23.74 38.64
C PRO A 27 25.59 -22.68 38.88
N GLY A 28 25.28 -21.44 38.51
CA GLY A 28 26.01 -20.26 38.96
C GLY A 28 26.91 -19.63 37.90
N THR A 29 26.34 -18.78 37.07
CA THR A 29 27.07 -17.64 36.47
C THR A 29 26.08 -16.55 36.10
N VAL A 30 26.09 -15.48 36.90
CA VAL A 30 25.47 -14.20 36.55
C VAL A 30 26.45 -13.53 35.59
N LEU A 31 26.09 -13.41 34.31
CA LEU A 31 26.84 -12.59 33.35
C LEU A 31 25.96 -11.43 32.90
N ASP A 32 26.50 -10.25 33.19
CA ASP A 32 25.99 -8.91 32.94
C ASP A 32 25.94 -8.63 31.43
N ALA A 33 24.73 -8.48 30.88
CA ALA A 33 24.50 -8.24 29.46
C ALA A 33 24.39 -6.74 29.17
N ARG A 34 25.51 -6.02 29.32
CA ARG A 34 25.69 -4.66 28.76
C ARG A 34 27.10 -4.49 28.25
N SER A 35 27.29 -4.77 26.96
CA SER A 35 28.25 -4.16 26.03
C SER A 35 28.67 -5.18 24.95
N ALA A 36 29.01 -4.67 23.77
CA ALA A 36 29.50 -5.38 22.58
C ALA A 36 28.46 -5.95 21.61
N ILE A 37 27.78 -5.04 20.89
CA ILE A 37 27.63 -5.20 19.43
C ILE A 37 28.03 -3.86 18.78
N VAL A 38 29.31 -3.75 18.47
CA VAL A 38 29.85 -2.82 17.47
C VAL A 38 30.26 -3.70 16.30
N GLY A 39 29.64 -3.56 15.14
CA GLY A 39 30.03 -4.36 13.98
C GLY A 39 29.14 -4.27 12.74
N ARG A 40 29.53 -3.35 11.85
CA ARG A 40 29.37 -3.34 10.38
C ARG A 40 28.02 -2.93 9.79
N ASP A 41 27.88 -1.62 9.65
CA ASP A 41 27.15 -1.02 8.53
C ASP A 41 27.90 -1.32 7.22
N THR A 42 27.35 -2.22 6.41
CA THR A 42 27.69 -2.28 4.98
C THR A 42 26.75 -1.34 4.23
N ALA A 43 27.24 -0.12 3.99
CA ALA A 43 26.61 0.81 3.06
C ALA A 43 26.64 0.23 1.64
N CYS A 44 25.55 -0.39 1.21
CA CYS A 44 25.27 -0.53 -0.21
C CYS A 44 24.70 0.80 -0.72
N ALA A 45 25.56 1.62 -1.31
CA ALA A 45 25.11 2.78 -2.06
C ALA A 45 24.29 2.31 -3.29
N PRO A 46 23.02 2.71 -3.44
CA PRO A 46 22.30 2.45 -4.68
C PRO A 46 22.84 3.39 -5.74
N VAL A 47 23.44 2.82 -6.80
CA VAL A 47 23.71 3.53 -8.04
C VAL A 47 22.37 3.78 -8.72
N GLY A 48 21.72 4.89 -8.34
CA GLY A 48 20.46 5.33 -8.92
C GLY A 48 20.66 5.90 -10.32
N LEU A 49 20.53 5.08 -11.35
CA LEU A 49 20.18 5.56 -12.69
C LEU A 49 18.68 5.85 -12.73
N GLY A 50 18.29 6.93 -12.03
CA GLY A 50 16.92 7.42 -11.99
C GLY A 50 16.53 8.10 -13.29
N LEU A 51 16.10 7.33 -14.29
CA LEU A 51 15.33 7.87 -15.42
C LEU A 51 13.89 8.10 -14.98
N HIS A 52 13.63 9.23 -14.33
CA HIS A 52 12.28 9.75 -14.18
C HIS A 52 11.72 10.13 -15.56
N SER A 53 10.95 9.23 -16.18
CA SER A 53 10.23 9.55 -17.40
C SER A 53 9.16 10.61 -17.09
N ARG A 54 9.34 11.81 -17.64
CA ARG A 54 8.36 12.92 -17.63
C ARG A 54 6.99 12.49 -18.19
N PHE A 55 6.93 11.39 -18.94
CA PHE A 55 5.68 10.85 -19.50
C PHE A 55 4.84 10.07 -18.50
N SER A 56 5.45 9.50 -17.44
CA SER A 56 4.67 8.75 -16.44
C SER A 56 3.66 9.69 -15.78
N ASN A 57 4.10 10.81 -15.20
CA ASN A 57 3.22 11.76 -14.52
C ASN A 57 2.15 12.40 -15.44
N ALA A 58 2.43 12.60 -16.73
CA ALA A 58 1.49 13.21 -17.66
C ALA A 58 0.28 12.31 -17.98
N LEU A 59 0.45 10.98 -18.01
CA LEU A 59 -0.64 10.02 -18.21
C LEU A 59 -1.52 9.83 -16.96
N TRP A 60 -1.02 10.22 -15.78
CA TRP A 60 -1.71 10.01 -14.51
C TRP A 60 -2.48 11.24 -14.00
N ALA A 61 -2.21 12.44 -14.51
CA ALA A 61 -2.71 13.70 -13.95
C ALA A 61 -3.99 14.26 -14.59
N THR A 62 -4.61 13.61 -15.59
CA THR A 62 -5.72 14.18 -16.37
C THR A 62 -7.02 13.39 -16.30
N SER A 63 -8.02 14.00 -15.63
CA SER A 63 -9.47 14.04 -15.92
C SER A 63 -10.28 12.75 -16.20
N THR A 64 -11.46 12.70 -15.59
CA THR A 64 -12.48 11.63 -15.54
C THR A 64 -13.26 11.34 -16.84
N SER A 65 -12.84 11.88 -18.00
CA SER A 65 -13.59 11.68 -19.25
C SER A 65 -13.26 10.33 -19.93
N HIS A 66 -14.28 9.66 -20.48
CA HIS A 66 -14.14 8.38 -21.20
C HIS A 66 -13.04 8.35 -22.31
N PRO A 67 -12.80 9.41 -23.11
CA PRO A 67 -11.72 9.40 -24.11
C PRO A 67 -10.32 9.35 -23.47
N ALA A 68 -10.13 10.05 -22.35
CA ALA A 68 -8.88 10.03 -21.61
C ALA A 68 -8.62 8.66 -20.95
N GLN A 69 -9.67 7.96 -20.53
CA GLN A 69 -9.57 6.57 -20.04
C GLN A 69 -9.08 5.62 -21.13
N ALA A 70 -9.59 5.73 -22.36
CA ALA A 70 -9.14 4.89 -23.48
C ALA A 70 -7.66 5.14 -23.83
N VAL A 71 -7.23 6.41 -23.85
CA VAL A 71 -5.81 6.77 -24.07
C VAL A 71 -4.92 6.26 -22.93
N ARG A 72 -5.37 6.40 -21.67
CA ARG A 72 -4.66 5.87 -20.49
C ARG A 72 -4.56 4.36 -20.54
N LEU A 73 -5.63 3.67 -20.93
CA LEU A 73 -5.66 2.22 -21.08
C LEU A 73 -4.69 1.77 -22.19
N ALA A 74 -4.73 2.42 -23.35
CA ALA A 74 -3.79 2.17 -24.44
C ALA A 74 -2.33 2.41 -24.00
N GLY A 75 -2.07 3.48 -23.23
CA GLY A 75 -0.76 3.76 -22.64
C GLY A 75 -0.32 2.70 -21.65
N MET A 76 -1.22 2.23 -20.76
CA MET A 76 -0.92 1.18 -19.79
C MET A 76 -0.70 -0.18 -20.44
N VAL A 77 -1.48 -0.52 -21.47
CA VAL A 77 -1.28 -1.73 -22.29
C VAL A 77 0.07 -1.65 -23.00
N LEU A 78 0.40 -0.52 -23.61
CA LEU A 78 1.69 -0.32 -24.27
C LEU A 78 2.86 -0.44 -23.29
N ILE A 79 2.77 0.20 -22.11
CA ILE A 79 3.79 0.08 -21.05
C ILE A 79 3.91 -1.38 -20.60
N SER A 80 2.80 -2.08 -20.40
CA SER A 80 2.80 -3.50 -20.02
C SER A 80 3.47 -4.36 -21.09
N ILE A 81 3.19 -4.13 -22.37
CA ILE A 81 3.85 -4.80 -23.49
C ILE A 81 5.36 -4.52 -23.48
N ILE A 82 5.77 -3.26 -23.26
CA ILE A 82 7.19 -2.88 -23.18
C ILE A 82 7.88 -3.58 -22.02
N LEU A 83 7.25 -3.60 -20.84
CA LEU A 83 7.79 -4.25 -19.64
C LEU A 83 7.89 -5.76 -19.83
N VAL A 84 6.84 -6.41 -20.34
CA VAL A 84 6.85 -7.85 -20.67
C VAL A 84 7.95 -8.14 -21.69
N THR A 85 8.10 -7.33 -22.74
CA THR A 85 9.15 -7.50 -23.76
C THR A 85 10.55 -7.36 -23.15
N ARG A 86 10.75 -6.41 -22.22
CA ARG A 86 12.02 -6.25 -21.49
C ARG A 86 12.29 -7.42 -20.55
N SER A 87 11.28 -7.91 -19.84
CA SER A 87 11.38 -9.13 -19.03
C SER A 87 11.68 -10.34 -19.91
N TYR A 88 11.07 -10.46 -21.09
CA TYR A 88 11.33 -11.54 -22.05
C TYR A 88 12.80 -11.56 -22.52
N ARG A 89 13.41 -10.39 -22.73
CA ARG A 89 14.85 -10.27 -23.02
C ARG A 89 15.75 -10.75 -21.88
N LEU A 90 15.28 -10.71 -20.63
CA LEU A 90 16.01 -11.24 -19.47
C LEU A 90 15.87 -12.76 -19.31
N PHE A 91 14.82 -13.37 -19.88
CA PHE A 91 14.51 -14.79 -19.68
C PHE A 91 14.91 -15.71 -20.85
N LEU A 92 15.00 -15.21 -22.08
CA LEU A 92 15.44 -16.03 -23.20
C LEU A 92 16.96 -15.96 -23.37
N ARG A 93 17.62 -17.12 -23.20
CA ARG A 93 18.98 -17.33 -23.72
C ARG A 93 18.88 -17.34 -25.24
N TRP A 94 19.45 -16.32 -25.89
CA TRP A 94 19.52 -16.23 -27.35
C TRP A 94 20.52 -17.26 -27.89
N ASP A 95 20.09 -18.51 -28.03
CA ASP A 95 20.83 -19.52 -28.78
C ASP A 95 20.25 -19.68 -30.19
N ALA A 96 21.01 -20.33 -31.07
CA ALA A 96 20.62 -20.52 -32.47
C ALA A 96 19.29 -21.27 -32.63
N ARG A 97 18.95 -22.14 -31.67
CA ARG A 97 17.70 -22.91 -31.66
C ARG A 97 16.50 -22.01 -31.35
N THR A 98 16.65 -21.09 -30.40
CA THR A 98 15.63 -20.10 -30.04
C THR A 98 15.38 -19.13 -31.20
N VAL A 99 16.42 -18.71 -31.92
CA VAL A 99 16.29 -17.86 -33.11
C VAL A 99 15.56 -18.58 -34.25
N LEU A 100 15.90 -19.85 -34.53
CA LEU A 100 15.24 -20.65 -35.57
C LEU A 100 13.75 -20.92 -35.25
N LEU A 101 13.44 -21.16 -33.97
CA LEU A 101 12.07 -21.34 -33.49
C LEU A 101 11.25 -20.04 -33.64
N LEU A 102 11.83 -18.88 -33.28
CA LEU A 102 11.15 -17.60 -33.46
C LEU A 102 10.94 -17.26 -34.94
N ALA A 103 11.91 -17.56 -35.80
CA ALA A 103 11.78 -17.35 -37.24
C ALA A 103 10.69 -18.22 -37.87
N SER A 104 10.55 -19.47 -37.43
CA SER A 104 9.50 -20.39 -37.92
C SER A 104 8.10 -20.06 -37.38
N LEU A 105 8.00 -19.38 -36.23
CA LEU A 105 6.74 -18.84 -35.69
C LEU A 105 6.36 -17.46 -36.27
N CYS A 106 7.30 -16.75 -36.90
CA CYS A 106 7.11 -15.43 -37.49
C CYS A 106 5.93 -15.31 -38.48
N PRO A 107 5.65 -16.27 -39.38
CA PRO A 107 4.47 -16.19 -40.26
C PRO A 107 3.15 -16.47 -39.53
N LEU A 108 3.17 -17.14 -38.37
CA LEU A 108 1.99 -17.40 -37.53
C LEU A 108 1.74 -16.28 -36.51
N LEU A 109 2.76 -15.48 -36.21
CA LEU A 109 2.71 -14.38 -35.26
C LEU A 109 1.56 -13.38 -35.54
N PRO A 110 1.29 -12.93 -36.77
CA PRO A 110 0.14 -12.04 -37.04
C PRO A 110 -1.21 -12.71 -36.73
N TRP A 111 -1.33 -14.00 -37.06
CA TRP A 111 -2.56 -14.79 -36.89
C TRP A 111 -2.83 -15.17 -35.44
N MET A 112 -1.79 -15.28 -34.60
CA MET A 112 -1.94 -15.51 -33.16
C MET A 112 -1.99 -14.21 -32.35
N ALA A 113 -1.21 -13.20 -32.73
CA ALA A 113 -1.11 -11.94 -32.01
C ALA A 113 -2.42 -11.15 -32.08
N LEU A 114 -3.11 -11.16 -33.24
CA LEU A 114 -4.36 -10.41 -33.37
C LEU A 114 -5.48 -11.00 -32.48
N PRO A 115 -5.80 -12.31 -32.50
CA PRO A 115 -6.77 -12.90 -31.57
C PRO A 115 -6.37 -12.74 -30.11
N LEU A 116 -5.08 -12.89 -29.76
CA LEU A 116 -4.60 -12.67 -28.39
C LEU A 116 -4.76 -11.21 -27.95
N ALA A 117 -4.48 -10.26 -28.84
CA ALA A 117 -4.69 -8.84 -28.57
C ALA A 117 -6.18 -8.53 -28.41
N ILE A 118 -7.05 -9.06 -29.28
CA ILE A 118 -8.51 -8.91 -29.18
C ILE A 118 -9.01 -9.50 -27.86
N PHE A 119 -8.59 -10.72 -27.52
CA PHE A 119 -8.95 -11.38 -26.27
C PHE A 119 -8.46 -10.58 -25.06
N GLY A 120 -7.21 -10.12 -25.07
CA GLY A 120 -6.64 -9.30 -24.01
C GLY A 120 -7.39 -7.98 -23.82
N LEU A 121 -7.74 -7.29 -24.90
CA LEU A 121 -8.54 -6.07 -24.86
C LEU A 121 -9.97 -6.33 -24.39
N ALA A 122 -10.61 -7.40 -24.85
CA ALA A 122 -11.94 -7.80 -24.43
C ALA A 122 -11.97 -8.15 -22.93
N PHE A 123 -10.98 -8.91 -22.46
CA PHE A 123 -10.82 -9.25 -21.05
C PHE A 123 -10.58 -8.00 -20.20
N LEU A 124 -9.73 -7.08 -20.65
CA LEU A 124 -9.46 -5.82 -19.97
C LEU A 124 -10.69 -4.92 -19.92
N ALA A 125 -11.43 -4.80 -21.03
CA ALA A 125 -12.69 -4.06 -21.07
C ALA A 125 -13.74 -4.68 -20.15
N TRP A 126 -13.83 -6.01 -20.11
CA TRP A 126 -14.69 -6.73 -19.18
C TRP A 126 -14.29 -6.43 -17.73
N GLN A 127 -13.01 -6.50 -17.39
CA GLN A 127 -12.49 -6.17 -16.06
C GLN A 127 -12.81 -4.73 -15.63
N LEU A 128 -12.61 -3.76 -16.52
CA LEU A 128 -12.92 -2.35 -16.25
C LEU A 128 -14.41 -2.13 -16.01
N ARG A 129 -15.29 -2.84 -16.73
CA ARG A 129 -16.75 -2.79 -16.50
C ARG A 129 -17.18 -3.36 -15.15
N GLN A 130 -16.37 -4.24 -14.54
CA GLN A 130 -16.63 -4.78 -13.20
C GLN A 130 -16.17 -3.84 -12.08
N GLN A 131 -15.41 -2.78 -12.41
CA GLN A 131 -15.01 -1.78 -11.43
C GLN A 131 -16.12 -0.75 -11.27
N PRO A 132 -16.42 -0.34 -10.04
CA PRO A 132 -17.37 0.75 -9.84
C PRO A 132 -16.80 2.03 -10.43
N GLU A 133 -17.52 2.64 -11.38
CA GLU A 133 -17.14 3.93 -11.97
C GLU A 133 -17.07 5.04 -10.90
N ILE A 134 -17.92 4.92 -9.88
CA ILE A 134 -18.02 5.83 -8.75
C ILE A 134 -17.97 5.00 -7.47
N ASN A 135 -17.03 5.32 -6.58
CA ASN A 135 -17.00 4.79 -5.23
C ASN A 135 -17.12 5.93 -4.23
N ALA A 136 -18.25 6.02 -3.53
CA ALA A 136 -18.53 7.03 -2.53
C ALA A 136 -17.59 6.97 -1.31
N GLY A 137 -16.81 5.90 -1.17
CA GLY A 137 -15.83 5.75 -0.10
C GLY A 137 -14.41 6.20 -0.45
N HIS A 138 -14.18 6.75 -1.65
CA HIS A 138 -12.87 7.32 -2.02
C HIS A 138 -12.45 8.41 -1.01
N ARG A 139 -11.26 8.25 -0.42
CA ARG A 139 -10.70 9.07 0.66
C ARG A 139 -11.68 9.35 1.79
N SER A 140 -12.28 8.29 2.32
CA SER A 140 -13.31 8.36 3.37
C SER A 140 -14.62 9.05 2.94
N GLY A 141 -14.83 9.23 1.63
CA GLY A 141 -16.03 9.84 1.07
C GLY A 141 -16.07 11.36 1.05
N ALA A 142 -14.96 12.03 1.33
CA ALA A 142 -14.85 13.48 1.19
C ALA A 142 -14.35 13.87 -0.21
N GLY A 143 -14.91 14.93 -0.78
CA GLY A 143 -14.57 15.46 -2.10
C GLY A 143 -13.31 16.33 -2.15
N GLY A 144 -12.35 16.11 -1.23
CA GLY A 144 -11.16 16.93 -1.05
C GLY A 144 -11.14 17.71 0.26
N PHE A 145 -10.60 18.92 0.23
CA PHE A 145 -10.50 19.81 1.42
C PHE A 145 -11.64 20.83 1.52
N LYS A 146 -12.41 20.98 0.45
CA LYS A 146 -13.60 21.83 0.37
C LYS A 146 -14.84 20.96 0.58
N GLY A 147 -15.83 21.46 1.33
CA GLY A 147 -17.08 20.73 1.60
C GLY A 147 -17.36 20.54 3.10
N PRO A 148 -18.21 19.59 3.49
CA PRO A 148 -18.56 19.38 4.90
C PRO A 148 -17.44 18.71 5.70
N HIS A 149 -16.59 17.88 5.08
CA HIS A 149 -15.46 17.20 5.71
C HIS A 149 -14.20 17.29 4.84
N CYS A 150 -13.02 17.12 5.47
CA CYS A 150 -11.76 16.99 4.75
C CYS A 150 -11.42 15.51 4.45
N GLU A 151 -10.87 15.24 3.28
CA GLU A 151 -10.39 13.92 2.86
C GLU A 151 -9.42 13.27 3.87
N ASN A 152 -9.50 11.94 4.00
CA ASN A 152 -8.59 11.15 4.82
C ASN A 152 -8.59 11.51 6.33
N THR A 153 -9.67 12.12 6.82
CA THR A 153 -9.83 12.47 8.24
C THR A 153 -10.79 11.53 8.96
N LEU A 154 -10.70 11.49 10.30
CA LEU A 154 -11.63 10.69 11.12
C LEU A 154 -13.07 11.23 11.06
N GLU A 155 -13.27 12.54 10.88
CA GLU A 155 -14.60 13.13 10.75
C GLU A 155 -15.30 12.66 9.45
N ALA A 156 -14.59 12.65 8.33
CA ALA A 156 -15.13 12.19 7.04
C ALA A 156 -15.49 10.70 7.11
N LEU A 157 -14.60 9.90 7.71
CA LEU A 157 -14.84 8.48 7.93
C LEU A 157 -16.08 8.24 8.80
N ALA A 158 -16.21 8.97 9.91
CA ALA A 158 -17.33 8.82 10.83
C ALA A 158 -18.66 9.14 10.14
N ASP A 159 -18.75 10.29 9.46
CA ASP A 159 -19.92 10.67 8.68
C ASP A 159 -20.29 9.62 7.61
N LEU A 160 -19.29 9.10 6.88
CA LEU A 160 -19.53 8.07 5.87
C LEU A 160 -20.10 6.78 6.48
N ILE A 161 -19.55 6.32 7.60
CA ILE A 161 -20.00 5.10 8.29
C ILE A 161 -21.41 5.31 8.85
N GLU A 162 -21.68 6.45 9.49
CA GLU A 162 -22.99 6.76 10.05
C GLU A 162 -24.08 6.80 8.97
N ARG A 163 -23.79 7.40 7.81
CA ARG A 163 -24.72 7.39 6.68
C ARG A 163 -24.94 5.99 6.11
N ASP A 164 -23.89 5.19 5.94
CA ASP A 164 -24.01 3.82 5.39
C ASP A 164 -24.67 2.82 6.35
N ASN A 165 -24.54 3.04 7.65
CA ASN A 165 -25.17 2.24 8.71
C ASN A 165 -26.55 2.79 9.13
N GLY A 166 -26.95 3.96 8.61
CA GLY A 166 -28.14 4.69 9.03
C GLY A 166 -29.47 4.09 8.57
N ALA A 167 -30.55 4.76 8.95
CA ALA A 167 -31.92 4.32 8.67
C ALA A 167 -32.28 4.32 7.17
N GLU A 168 -31.61 5.16 6.38
CA GLU A 168 -31.76 5.22 4.91
C GLU A 168 -31.15 3.99 4.21
N GLY A 169 -30.43 3.16 4.96
CA GLY A 169 -29.84 1.94 4.49
C GLY A 169 -28.46 2.13 3.82
N PRO A 170 -27.91 1.05 3.26
CA PRO A 170 -26.60 1.06 2.63
C PRO A 170 -26.50 2.07 1.47
N LEU A 171 -25.43 2.85 1.42
CA LEU A 171 -25.20 3.83 0.35
C LEU A 171 -24.98 3.11 -1.00
N ALA A 172 -25.77 3.49 -2.01
CA ALA A 172 -25.82 2.79 -3.31
C ALA A 172 -24.47 2.67 -4.03
N HIS A 173 -23.60 3.68 -3.91
CA HIS A 173 -22.29 3.74 -4.57
C HIS A 173 -21.13 3.49 -3.62
N LEU A 174 -21.36 2.98 -2.40
CA LEU A 174 -20.31 2.65 -1.46
C LEU A 174 -19.95 1.17 -1.56
N HIS A 175 -18.93 0.86 -2.36
CA HIS A 175 -18.44 -0.52 -2.52
C HIS A 175 -17.35 -0.85 -1.49
N TYR A 176 -16.49 0.12 -1.18
CA TYR A 176 -15.42 0.00 -0.20
C TYR A 176 -15.02 1.39 0.30
N VAL A 177 -14.44 1.46 1.51
CA VAL A 177 -13.81 2.68 2.02
C VAL A 177 -12.35 2.67 1.63
N GLU A 178 -11.91 3.70 0.94
CA GLU A 178 -10.52 3.86 0.52
C GLU A 178 -9.88 5.06 1.22
N PHE A 179 -8.59 4.92 1.52
CA PHE A 179 -7.77 5.99 2.08
C PHE A 179 -6.28 5.74 1.82
N ASP A 180 -5.51 6.82 1.77
CA ASP A 180 -4.10 6.80 1.41
C ASP A 180 -3.20 6.75 2.64
N ILE A 181 -2.10 5.99 2.58
CA ILE A 181 -1.13 5.86 3.67
C ILE A 181 0.29 6.24 3.25
N HIS A 182 0.96 6.91 4.18
CA HIS A 182 2.40 7.19 4.13
C HIS A 182 3.05 6.78 5.43
N GLU A 183 4.31 6.38 5.36
CA GLU A 183 5.19 6.36 6.52
C GLU A 183 5.66 7.81 6.84
N THR A 184 6.10 8.06 8.08
CA THR A 184 6.69 9.32 8.56
C THR A 184 8.16 9.14 8.94
N ALA A 185 8.89 10.24 9.14
CA ALA A 185 10.31 10.21 9.53
C ALA A 185 10.61 9.36 10.79
N ASP A 186 9.63 9.23 11.70
CA ASP A 186 9.69 8.41 12.92
C ASP A 186 9.02 7.03 12.77
N ASN A 187 8.94 6.52 11.53
CA ASN A 187 8.41 5.22 11.14
C ASN A 187 6.96 4.96 11.63
N LYS A 188 6.14 6.02 11.69
CA LYS A 188 4.69 5.89 11.93
C LYS A 188 3.97 5.88 10.61
N LEU A 189 2.80 5.25 10.59
CA LEU A 189 1.94 5.20 9.42
C LEU A 189 0.80 6.20 9.62
N VAL A 190 0.66 7.15 8.70
CA VAL A 190 -0.30 8.24 8.73
C VAL A 190 -1.21 8.19 7.51
N VAL A 191 -2.43 8.70 7.66
CA VAL A 191 -3.47 8.66 6.63
C VAL A 191 -3.63 10.06 6.02
N LEU A 192 -3.16 10.22 4.78
CA LEU A 192 -3.27 11.45 3.98
C LEU A 192 -2.92 11.15 2.52
N HIS A 193 -3.47 11.92 1.58
CA HIS A 193 -3.14 11.74 0.17
C HIS A 193 -1.70 12.15 -0.13
N ASP A 194 -1.33 13.38 0.21
CA ASP A 194 0.05 13.89 0.18
C ASP A 194 0.19 15.14 1.08
N LEU A 195 1.39 15.39 1.59
CA LEU A 195 1.66 16.51 2.51
C LEU A 195 1.49 17.88 1.84
N GLY A 196 1.83 17.99 0.55
CA GLY A 196 1.73 19.23 -0.20
C GLY A 196 0.29 19.74 -0.28
N SER A 197 -0.64 18.85 -0.62
CA SER A 197 -2.08 19.14 -0.69
C SER A 197 -2.65 19.50 0.67
N VAL A 198 -2.32 18.74 1.73
CA VAL A 198 -2.74 19.05 3.10
C VAL A 198 -2.24 20.43 3.51
N TRP A 199 -0.95 20.74 3.29
CA TRP A 199 -0.38 22.03 3.64
C TRP A 199 -0.98 23.17 2.82
N HIS A 200 -1.12 23.01 1.51
CA HIS A 200 -1.69 24.04 0.64
C HIS A 200 -3.13 24.39 1.03
N ALA A 201 -3.93 23.41 1.41
CA ALA A 201 -5.30 23.63 1.89
C ALA A 201 -5.36 24.30 3.28
N SER A 202 -4.25 24.31 4.02
CA SER A 202 -4.21 24.65 5.45
C SER A 202 -3.39 25.92 5.76
N LYS A 203 -2.46 26.31 4.89
CA LYS A 203 -1.42 27.31 5.15
C LYS A 203 -1.91 28.73 5.42
N ASP A 204 -3.04 29.13 4.81
CA ASP A 204 -3.55 30.50 4.90
C ASP A 204 -4.46 30.69 6.13
N ALA A 205 -4.78 29.60 6.84
CA ALA A 205 -5.56 29.66 8.06
C ALA A 205 -4.70 30.12 9.25
N GLN A 206 -5.14 31.17 9.94
CA GLN A 206 -4.44 31.73 11.11
C GLN A 206 -4.10 30.67 12.17
N ILE A 207 -4.95 29.66 12.33
CA ILE A 207 -4.74 28.56 13.29
C ILE A 207 -3.48 27.73 13.01
N ASN A 208 -2.98 27.73 11.77
CA ASN A 208 -1.76 27.04 11.37
C ASN A 208 -0.53 27.96 11.30
N ALA A 209 -0.67 29.26 11.59
CA ALA A 209 0.45 30.20 11.49
C ALA A 209 1.61 29.82 12.43
N ALA A 210 1.30 29.47 13.69
CA ALA A 210 2.29 29.00 14.66
C ALA A 210 2.95 27.69 14.22
N VAL A 211 2.16 26.75 13.70
CA VAL A 211 2.62 25.44 13.21
C VAL A 211 3.62 25.60 12.07
N GLY A 212 3.31 26.46 11.08
CA GLY A 212 4.20 26.74 9.97
C GLY A 212 5.54 27.33 10.43
N ASN A 213 5.49 28.29 11.36
CA ASN A 213 6.69 28.90 11.94
C ASN A 213 7.54 27.88 12.71
N ASP A 214 6.91 27.01 13.50
CA ASP A 214 7.62 26.01 14.30
C ASP A 214 8.27 24.94 13.43
N LEU A 215 7.60 24.48 12.37
CA LEU A 215 8.18 23.57 11.38
C LEU A 215 9.35 24.22 10.65
N GLN A 216 9.21 25.50 10.26
CA GLN A 216 10.30 26.24 9.61
C GLN A 216 11.51 26.42 10.53
N LYS A 217 11.30 26.73 11.83
CA LYS A 217 12.38 26.79 12.83
C LYS A 217 13.10 25.46 13.00
N GLN A 218 12.39 24.35 12.81
CA GLN A 218 12.95 23.00 12.82
C GLN A 218 13.61 22.61 11.49
N GLY A 219 13.74 23.55 10.54
CA GLY A 219 14.39 23.32 9.24
C GLY A 219 13.51 22.61 8.21
N VAL A 220 12.23 22.38 8.50
CA VAL A 220 11.30 21.72 7.58
C VAL A 220 10.76 22.73 6.58
N ASN A 221 11.16 22.59 5.31
CA ASN A 221 10.52 23.31 4.21
C ASN A 221 9.23 22.60 3.80
N ILE A 222 8.14 22.88 4.51
CA ILE A 222 6.85 22.18 4.33
C ILE A 222 6.29 22.25 2.90
N ALA A 223 6.62 23.29 2.11
CA ALA A 223 6.18 23.40 0.72
C ALA A 223 6.87 22.37 -0.21
N LYS A 224 8.00 21.80 0.20
CA LYS A 224 8.76 20.77 -0.53
C LYS A 224 8.82 19.45 0.23
N ALA A 225 8.46 19.45 1.51
CA ALA A 225 8.48 18.28 2.35
C ALA A 225 7.45 17.26 1.88
N THR A 226 7.79 16.01 2.10
CA THR A 226 6.93 14.85 1.99
C THR A 226 6.74 14.24 3.37
N ALA A 227 5.87 13.23 3.50
CA ALA A 227 5.62 12.60 4.80
C ALA A 227 6.92 12.04 5.46
N LYS A 228 7.90 11.60 4.66
CA LYS A 228 9.22 11.15 5.16
C LYS A 228 10.10 12.21 5.80
N ASP A 229 9.78 13.48 5.60
CA ASP A 229 10.60 14.59 6.10
C ASP A 229 10.05 15.16 7.42
N VAL A 230 8.94 14.58 7.94
CA VAL A 230 8.25 15.03 9.15
C VAL A 230 7.83 13.84 10.01
N THR A 231 7.81 14.03 11.32
CA THR A 231 7.28 13.05 12.29
C THR A 231 5.77 13.06 12.30
N ALA A 232 5.15 11.98 12.79
CA ALA A 232 3.70 11.95 12.99
C ALA A 232 3.21 13.01 13.97
N ALA A 233 3.99 13.29 15.03
CA ALA A 233 3.67 14.34 16.00
C ALA A 233 3.60 15.71 15.34
N GLN A 234 4.57 16.05 14.48
CA GLN A 234 4.57 17.28 13.70
C GLN A 234 3.34 17.34 12.76
N LEU A 235 3.02 16.28 12.03
CA LEU A 235 1.83 16.23 11.16
C LEU A 235 0.53 16.45 11.94
N GLN A 236 0.43 15.91 13.15
CA GLN A 236 -0.74 16.06 14.01
C GLN A 236 -0.91 17.48 14.57
N THR A 237 0.08 18.35 14.45
CA THR A 237 -0.08 19.77 14.79
C THR A 237 -0.78 20.57 13.70
N ILE A 238 -0.89 20.05 12.47
CA ILE A 238 -1.55 20.73 11.34
C ILE A 238 -3.08 20.59 11.47
N HIS A 239 -3.80 21.70 11.33
CA HIS A 239 -5.26 21.73 11.20
C HIS A 239 -5.65 21.59 9.73
N VAL A 240 -6.08 20.40 9.33
CA VAL A 240 -6.38 20.05 7.94
C VAL A 240 -7.49 20.95 7.40
N GLY A 241 -7.26 21.56 6.23
CA GLY A 241 -8.20 22.52 5.63
C GLY A 241 -8.43 23.77 6.47
N GLY A 242 -7.52 24.08 7.41
CA GLY A 242 -7.67 25.19 8.35
C GLY A 242 -8.70 24.96 9.48
N ARG A 243 -9.19 23.73 9.65
CA ARG A 243 -10.29 23.42 10.59
C ARG A 243 -9.79 23.08 11.99
N LYS A 244 -10.32 23.78 12.99
CA LYS A 244 -9.97 23.54 14.39
C LYS A 244 -10.29 22.09 14.78
N GLY A 245 -9.30 21.39 15.34
CA GLY A 245 -9.44 20.00 15.80
C GLY A 245 -9.28 18.92 14.73
N VAL A 246 -9.37 19.25 13.44
CA VAL A 246 -9.25 18.25 12.36
C VAL A 246 -7.77 18.00 12.05
N ARG A 247 -7.31 16.78 12.33
CA ARG A 247 -5.89 16.38 12.25
C ARG A 247 -5.67 15.24 11.26
N VAL A 248 -4.44 15.09 10.80
CA VAL A 248 -3.97 13.89 10.08
C VAL A 248 -3.93 12.71 11.08
N PRO A 249 -4.74 11.66 10.89
CA PRO A 249 -4.72 10.51 11.79
C PRO A 249 -3.59 9.53 11.46
N THR A 250 -3.19 8.74 12.45
CA THR A 250 -2.37 7.54 12.21
C THR A 250 -3.25 6.40 11.67
N LEU A 251 -2.66 5.44 10.96
CA LEU A 251 -3.36 4.25 10.49
C LEU A 251 -4.07 3.51 11.64
N SER A 252 -3.43 3.40 12.80
CA SER A 252 -4.02 2.75 13.97
C SER A 252 -5.26 3.49 14.50
N GLN A 253 -5.23 4.82 14.56
CA GLN A 253 -6.40 5.62 14.95
C GLN A 253 -7.54 5.45 13.94
N TYR A 254 -7.20 5.42 12.66
CA TYR A 254 -8.17 5.28 11.57
C TYR A 254 -8.87 3.92 11.59
N LEU A 255 -8.10 2.82 11.69
CA LEU A 255 -8.65 1.46 11.80
C LEU A 255 -9.49 1.28 13.07
N ARG A 256 -9.07 1.87 14.19
CA ARG A 256 -9.86 1.85 15.43
C ARG A 256 -11.20 2.56 15.27
N CYS A 257 -11.23 3.69 14.57
CA CYS A 257 -12.48 4.39 14.25
C CYS A 257 -13.43 3.49 13.44
N CYS A 258 -12.92 2.81 12.40
CA CYS A 258 -13.70 1.83 11.63
C CYS A 258 -14.32 0.74 12.52
N GLN A 259 -13.55 0.20 13.48
CA GLN A 259 -14.02 -0.82 14.42
C GLN A 259 -15.10 -0.27 15.36
N GLN A 260 -14.84 0.87 15.99
CA GLN A 260 -15.72 1.49 16.99
C GLN A 260 -17.07 1.89 16.39
N LEU A 261 -17.07 2.40 15.16
CA LEU A 261 -18.29 2.79 14.46
C LEU A 261 -18.93 1.64 13.69
N GLY A 262 -18.34 0.44 13.75
CA GLY A 262 -18.89 -0.76 13.14
C GLY A 262 -18.98 -0.68 11.62
N LEU A 263 -17.90 -0.25 10.93
CA LEU A 263 -17.85 -0.21 9.47
C LEU A 263 -18.24 -1.57 8.87
N ARG A 264 -19.22 -1.60 7.96
CA ARG A 264 -19.73 -2.84 7.33
C ARG A 264 -19.33 -2.97 5.85
N ARG A 265 -18.18 -2.40 5.48
CA ARG A 265 -17.65 -2.43 4.10
C ARG A 265 -16.22 -2.92 4.09
N SER A 266 -15.79 -3.38 2.93
CA SER A 266 -14.38 -3.58 2.64
C SER A 266 -13.59 -2.29 2.82
N ILE A 267 -12.36 -2.39 3.30
CA ILE A 267 -11.38 -1.29 3.26
C ILE A 267 -10.31 -1.54 2.19
N ALA A 268 -9.92 -0.47 1.51
CA ALA A 268 -8.84 -0.45 0.53
C ALA A 268 -7.80 0.57 0.98
N VAL A 269 -6.63 0.09 1.38
CA VAL A 269 -5.59 0.94 1.98
C VAL A 269 -4.55 1.25 0.92
N GLU A 270 -4.58 2.48 0.37
CA GLU A 270 -3.70 2.88 -0.73
C GLU A 270 -2.29 3.22 -0.23
N ILE A 271 -1.31 2.40 -0.63
CA ILE A 271 0.10 2.59 -0.32
C ILE A 271 0.68 3.65 -1.25
N LYS A 272 1.03 4.82 -0.70
CA LYS A 272 1.78 5.86 -1.40
C LYS A 272 3.28 5.75 -1.16
N SER A 273 3.68 5.55 0.10
CA SER A 273 5.10 5.49 0.47
C SER A 273 5.31 4.79 1.81
N ILE A 274 5.99 3.63 1.83
CA ILE A 274 6.55 3.00 3.03
C ILE A 274 7.97 2.57 2.70
N TRP A 275 8.98 3.09 3.40
CA TRP A 275 10.38 2.87 3.03
C TRP A 275 11.17 2.05 4.05
N SER A 276 10.76 1.98 5.31
CA SER A 276 11.47 1.22 6.34
C SER A 276 10.89 -0.18 6.53
N ASP A 277 11.73 -1.15 6.88
CA ASP A 277 11.26 -2.50 7.22
C ASP A 277 10.33 -2.50 8.43
N SER A 278 10.58 -1.60 9.39
CA SER A 278 9.71 -1.43 10.56
C SER A 278 8.32 -0.91 10.16
N GLY A 279 8.25 0.02 9.21
CA GLY A 279 7.00 0.54 8.65
C GLY A 279 6.23 -0.52 7.88
N ARG A 280 6.91 -1.30 7.03
CA ARG A 280 6.32 -2.42 6.27
C ARG A 280 5.77 -3.51 7.20
N ALA A 281 6.54 -3.89 8.22
CA ALA A 281 6.11 -4.88 9.21
C ALA A 281 4.86 -4.40 9.94
N LYS A 282 4.91 -3.18 10.46
CA LYS A 282 3.80 -2.55 11.17
C LYS A 282 2.55 -2.39 10.29
N PHE A 283 2.73 -2.10 9.01
CA PHE A 283 1.62 -1.99 8.07
C PHE A 283 0.88 -3.33 7.91
N VAL A 284 1.61 -4.40 7.62
CA VAL A 284 1.03 -5.74 7.45
C VAL A 284 0.38 -6.22 8.75
N GLU A 285 1.02 -5.97 9.90
CA GLU A 285 0.50 -6.31 11.22
C GLU A 285 -0.82 -5.60 11.53
N LEU A 286 -0.89 -4.27 11.35
CA LEU A 286 -2.11 -3.51 11.60
C LEU A 286 -3.29 -3.96 10.74
N LEU A 287 -3.06 -4.28 9.46
CA LEU A 287 -4.12 -4.78 8.58
C LEU A 287 -4.57 -6.20 8.96
N ARG A 288 -3.61 -7.08 9.32
CA ARG A 288 -3.92 -8.43 9.81
C ARG A 288 -4.76 -8.37 11.08
N ASP A 289 -4.37 -7.55 12.04
CA ASP A 289 -5.03 -7.46 13.33
C ASP A 289 -6.44 -6.87 13.16
N TYR A 290 -6.60 -5.83 12.33
CA TYR A 290 -7.93 -5.33 11.95
C TYR A 290 -8.81 -6.40 11.31
N LYS A 291 -8.25 -7.20 10.39
CA LYS A 291 -8.97 -8.32 9.76
C LYS A 291 -9.49 -9.32 10.78
N LEU A 292 -8.63 -9.73 11.71
CA LEU A 292 -8.96 -10.73 12.73
C LEU A 292 -9.99 -10.21 13.73
N GLN A 293 -9.88 -8.95 14.15
CA GLN A 293 -10.74 -8.36 15.17
C GLN A 293 -12.11 -7.94 14.63
N HIS A 294 -12.18 -7.48 13.38
CA HIS A 294 -13.39 -6.85 12.83
C HIS A 294 -13.98 -7.63 11.65
N CYS A 295 -13.16 -7.94 10.65
CA CYS A 295 -13.67 -8.48 9.39
C CYS A 295 -14.20 -9.90 9.50
N LEU A 296 -13.67 -10.72 10.41
CA LEU A 296 -14.19 -12.07 10.64
C LEU A 296 -15.63 -12.05 11.17
N ALA A 297 -15.96 -11.09 12.03
CA ALA A 297 -17.34 -10.91 12.51
C ALA A 297 -18.27 -10.45 11.37
N LEU A 298 -17.78 -9.57 10.49
CA LEU A 298 -18.54 -9.10 9.32
C LEU A 298 -18.78 -10.18 8.28
N GLU A 299 -17.84 -11.12 8.10
CA GLU A 299 -17.99 -12.22 7.14
C GLU A 299 -19.18 -13.11 7.48
N ALA A 300 -19.51 -13.25 8.77
CA ALA A 300 -20.72 -13.93 9.21
C ALA A 300 -21.96 -13.02 9.14
N ALA A 301 -21.83 -11.74 9.49
CA ALA A 301 -22.97 -10.84 9.68
C ALA A 301 -23.51 -10.21 8.39
N CYS A 302 -22.65 -9.94 7.40
CA CYS A 302 -23.01 -9.24 6.16
C CYS A 302 -22.08 -9.61 4.98
N PRO A 303 -22.00 -10.90 4.58
CA PRO A 303 -21.08 -11.37 3.55
C PRO A 303 -21.25 -10.69 2.19
N GLU A 304 -22.46 -10.23 1.86
CA GLU A 304 -22.82 -9.55 0.62
C GLU A 304 -22.20 -8.15 0.49
N ARG A 305 -21.72 -7.57 1.59
CA ARG A 305 -21.08 -6.23 1.60
C ARG A 305 -19.59 -6.27 1.28
N LYS A 306 -19.04 -7.45 1.05
CA LYS A 306 -17.63 -7.68 0.71
C LYS A 306 -17.37 -7.35 -0.77
N TYR A 307 -16.45 -6.44 -1.03
CA TYR A 307 -15.97 -6.20 -2.38
C TYR A 307 -14.99 -7.30 -2.82
N GLY A 308 -15.43 -8.14 -3.76
CA GLY A 308 -14.73 -9.36 -4.18
C GLY A 308 -13.22 -9.23 -4.38
N PRO A 309 -12.72 -8.28 -5.21
CA PRO A 309 -11.30 -8.12 -5.48
C PRO A 309 -10.43 -7.86 -4.24
N PHE A 310 -11.00 -7.21 -3.22
CA PHE A 310 -10.31 -6.79 -2.01
C PHE A 310 -10.56 -7.72 -0.81
N GLY A 311 -11.59 -8.56 -0.88
CA GLY A 311 -12.13 -9.18 0.32
C GLY A 311 -12.56 -8.10 1.32
N TRP A 312 -12.34 -8.29 2.61
CA TRP A 312 -12.71 -7.29 3.63
C TRP A 312 -11.65 -6.20 3.87
N VAL A 313 -10.39 -6.51 3.58
CA VAL A 313 -9.28 -5.56 3.70
C VAL A 313 -8.25 -5.90 2.64
N ALA A 314 -7.86 -4.89 1.86
CA ALA A 314 -6.80 -4.99 0.88
C ALA A 314 -5.82 -3.85 1.03
N ALA A 315 -4.56 -4.15 0.71
CA ALA A 315 -3.62 -3.13 0.26
C ALA A 315 -3.91 -2.83 -1.21
N ILE A 316 -3.96 -1.55 -1.58
CA ILE A 316 -3.97 -1.13 -2.98
C ILE A 316 -2.78 -0.22 -3.25
N SER A 317 -2.28 -0.18 -4.48
CA SER A 317 -1.25 0.79 -4.85
C SER A 317 -1.12 0.92 -6.36
N PHE A 318 -0.59 2.05 -6.82
CA PHE A 318 -0.01 2.10 -8.17
C PHE A 318 1.32 1.35 -8.18
N PRO A 319 1.67 0.62 -9.26
CA PRO A 319 2.93 -0.11 -9.34
C PRO A 319 4.17 0.72 -9.02
N PHE A 320 4.17 2.00 -9.41
CA PHE A 320 5.30 2.92 -9.17
C PHE A 320 5.40 3.43 -7.72
N PHE A 321 4.36 3.30 -6.90
CA PHE A 321 4.43 3.50 -5.45
C PHE A 321 4.72 2.18 -4.71
N PHE A 322 4.16 1.07 -5.20
CA PHE A 322 4.38 -0.24 -4.62
C PHE A 322 5.83 -0.71 -4.73
N ALA A 323 6.45 -0.57 -5.90
CA ALA A 323 7.80 -1.08 -6.12
C ALA A 323 8.87 -0.42 -5.22
N PRO A 324 8.90 0.91 -5.03
CA PRO A 324 9.76 1.52 -4.01
C PRO A 324 9.39 1.09 -2.59
N SER A 325 8.11 0.82 -2.33
CA SER A 325 7.64 0.52 -0.99
C SER A 325 7.85 -0.94 -0.57
N PHE A 326 7.78 -1.90 -1.48
CA PHE A 326 7.81 -3.34 -1.15
C PHE A 326 8.70 -4.15 -2.08
N GLY A 327 9.40 -3.50 -3.01
CA GLY A 327 10.36 -4.10 -3.92
C GLY A 327 9.81 -4.24 -5.32
N GLU A 328 10.69 -4.08 -6.30
CA GLU A 328 10.40 -4.40 -7.69
C GLU A 328 10.05 -5.88 -7.82
N PHE A 329 9.18 -6.21 -8.78
CA PHE A 329 8.77 -7.58 -9.04
C PHE A 329 9.97 -8.52 -9.19
N GLY A 330 9.94 -9.65 -8.49
CA GLY A 330 11.00 -10.64 -8.51
C GLY A 330 12.22 -10.35 -7.61
N SER A 331 12.34 -9.13 -7.06
CA SER A 331 13.39 -8.79 -6.10
C SER A 331 13.25 -9.59 -4.79
N ALA A 332 14.33 -9.69 -4.01
CA ALA A 332 14.31 -10.35 -2.71
C ALA A 332 13.29 -9.71 -1.75
N MET A 333 13.26 -8.37 -1.71
CA MET A 333 12.32 -7.59 -0.91
C MET A 333 10.86 -7.90 -1.31
N TRP A 334 10.57 -7.91 -2.61
CA TRP A 334 9.22 -8.25 -3.10
C TRP A 334 8.80 -9.67 -2.70
N LYS A 335 9.70 -10.65 -2.80
CA LYS A 335 9.42 -12.04 -2.39
C LYS A 335 9.13 -12.12 -0.89
N GLU A 336 9.95 -11.47 -0.07
CA GLU A 336 9.80 -11.45 1.38
C GLU A 336 8.45 -10.86 1.78
N TRP A 337 8.17 -9.63 1.34
CA TRP A 337 6.94 -8.95 1.72
C TRP A 337 5.71 -9.60 1.11
N GLY A 338 5.81 -10.12 -0.12
CA GLY A 338 4.75 -10.93 -0.73
C GLY A 338 4.41 -12.21 0.04
N LEU A 339 5.39 -12.84 0.69
CA LEU A 339 5.11 -13.93 1.64
C LEU A 339 4.39 -13.43 2.89
N ARG A 340 4.83 -12.30 3.47
CA ARG A 340 4.20 -11.72 4.67
C ARG A 340 2.74 -11.31 4.44
N PHE A 341 2.44 -10.65 3.31
CA PHE A 341 1.06 -10.34 2.92
C PHE A 341 0.21 -11.61 2.76
N ARG A 342 0.74 -12.64 2.09
CA ARG A 342 0.04 -13.94 1.93
C ARG A 342 -0.23 -14.61 3.27
N HIS A 343 0.74 -14.65 4.17
CA HIS A 343 0.55 -15.20 5.52
C HIS A 343 -0.46 -14.40 6.34
N ALA A 344 -0.50 -13.07 6.18
CA ALA A 344 -1.52 -12.22 6.79
C ALA A 344 -2.90 -12.36 6.11
N GLY A 345 -2.98 -13.03 4.95
CA GLY A 345 -4.19 -13.11 4.15
C GLY A 345 -4.69 -11.75 3.66
N ILE A 346 -3.77 -10.82 3.41
CA ILE A 346 -4.07 -9.47 2.92
C ILE A 346 -3.74 -9.43 1.42
N PRO A 347 -4.73 -9.34 0.52
CA PRO A 347 -4.45 -9.14 -0.89
C PRO A 347 -3.79 -7.77 -1.12
N ALA A 348 -2.84 -7.70 -2.05
CA ALA A 348 -2.31 -6.43 -2.58
C ALA A 348 -2.71 -6.29 -4.05
N ARG A 349 -3.43 -5.21 -4.38
CA ARG A 349 -4.03 -4.99 -5.71
C ARG A 349 -3.57 -3.69 -6.36
N CYS A 350 -3.62 -3.64 -7.69
CA CYS A 350 -3.40 -2.39 -8.43
C CYS A 350 -4.62 -1.47 -8.30
N CYS A 351 -4.41 -0.17 -8.02
CA CYS A 351 -5.51 0.82 -7.90
C CYS A 351 -6.32 0.99 -9.20
N VAL A 352 -5.76 0.65 -10.36
CA VAL A 352 -6.43 0.82 -11.67
C VAL A 352 -7.05 -0.49 -12.16
N LEU A 353 -6.46 -1.62 -11.77
CA LEU A 353 -6.91 -2.94 -12.17
C LEU A 353 -7.02 -3.80 -10.91
N HIS A 354 -8.16 -3.75 -10.24
CA HIS A 354 -8.34 -4.40 -8.93
C HIS A 354 -8.14 -5.93 -8.95
N SER A 355 -8.24 -6.56 -10.11
CA SER A 355 -7.94 -7.98 -10.31
C SER A 355 -6.45 -8.30 -10.41
N LEU A 356 -5.61 -7.29 -10.68
CA LEU A 356 -4.16 -7.46 -10.76
C LEU A 356 -3.56 -7.61 -9.36
N ASP A 357 -3.01 -8.79 -9.09
CA ASP A 357 -2.29 -9.12 -7.85
C ASP A 357 -0.83 -8.64 -7.91
N LEU A 358 -0.51 -7.62 -7.10
CA LEU A 358 0.85 -7.06 -7.03
C LEU A 358 1.87 -8.03 -6.42
N LEU A 359 1.42 -9.11 -5.77
CA LEU A 359 2.27 -10.10 -5.09
C LEU A 359 2.54 -11.35 -5.92
N ARG A 360 1.86 -11.51 -7.07
CA ARG A 360 2.05 -12.68 -7.94
C ARG A 360 2.78 -12.36 -9.23
N GLY A 361 2.83 -11.09 -9.63
CA GLY A 361 3.13 -10.75 -11.02
C GLY A 361 1.97 -11.15 -11.91
N LEU A 362 1.83 -10.48 -13.06
CA LEU A 362 0.77 -10.72 -14.03
C LEU A 362 0.65 -12.20 -14.42
#